data_AF-A0A1M7YMD5-F1
#
_entry.id   AF-A0A1M7YMD5-F1
#
_cell.length_a   1.000
_cell.length_b   1.000
_cell.length_c   1.000
_cell.angle_alpha   90.00
_cell.angle_beta   90.00
_cell.angle_gamma   90.00
#
_symmetry.space_group_name_H-M   'P 1'
#
loop_
_entity.id
_entity.type
_entity.pdbx_description
1 polymer ?
#
loop_
_entity_poly.entity_id
_entity_poly.type
_entity_poly.pdbx_seq_one_letter_code
_entity_poly.pdbx_strand_id
1 'polypeptide(L)'
;METSIIKLKKGTTFEWKNSTKILSVNECGIEETSDGKLLLKLGDGLNKFDSLPFVQDPYRNVKVVGFDKKIADYICDGIRDDAELQKAIDDLDIAKGGSIYVMAGEYHYSKAVRLKSNIKIEFNKNAKIKMDDQILSIITSDVNVGNTTVSISPNDINKFQIGMEIGFIPDNVLGYRAGEDACVITDIKDNIITFSISATKHHLENVTKIVSLNSCLVAVDTVTTTLHDIEIIGGNFDGNRINNPIWVRDMHQNGIITGGVHNLKIKDVKIHSFNFQNIHVSGTILNGNNIGTVIENCISYDSSASGITLDTIPEEVCIINCISYGNGNSGLQLVDVDKCTIIGGYYNDNSFCGIRSAHDDIPVTENKFIGVTAVRNGRGFGIRNNSGTIISGCSTKDNKEAGIYLEEDCIGVQISSCLLESEAVGIKELEIGTSKNVIFNPIFINCITNYSLSNAGLLGITDGMFNSNKVGKFNRIISDSINNQFQFAENGRTKWHAESVGGIFNLVESGVLERLIIAGNETNLQSNFKTRKFGCNGKESQGSVTVNPELPTNITTVDADTLNRTNALLNQIRSTLINCGICS
;
A
#
# COMPACT_ATOMS: atom_id res chain seq x y z
N MET A 1 21.57 -9.39 -5.70
CA MET A 1 22.93 -8.97 -6.08
C MET A 1 23.91 -9.94 -5.43
N GLU A 2 24.60 -10.80 -6.18
CA GLU A 2 25.61 -11.71 -5.59
C GLU A 2 26.87 -10.91 -5.26
N THR A 3 27.14 -10.72 -3.97
CA THR A 3 28.38 -10.09 -3.51
C THR A 3 29.51 -11.10 -3.62
N SER A 4 30.37 -10.93 -4.62
CA SER A 4 31.61 -11.70 -4.71
C SER A 4 32.63 -11.15 -3.72
N ILE A 5 32.94 -11.92 -2.68
CA ILE A 5 34.00 -11.57 -1.72
C ILE A 5 35.34 -11.98 -2.34
N ILE A 6 36.09 -11.01 -2.86
CA ILE A 6 37.47 -11.23 -3.29
C ILE A 6 38.35 -11.28 -2.04
N LYS A 7 38.68 -12.49 -1.56
CA LYS A 7 39.71 -12.67 -0.51
C LYS A 7 41.09 -12.61 -1.15
N LEU A 8 41.77 -11.48 -0.96
CA LEU A 8 43.15 -11.30 -1.39
C LEU A 8 44.09 -12.00 -0.40
N LYS A 9 44.97 -12.87 -0.91
CA LYS A 9 45.91 -13.64 -0.10
C LYS A 9 47.06 -12.73 0.33
N LYS A 10 47.17 -12.49 1.65
CA LYS A 10 48.29 -11.77 2.29
C LYS A 10 49.64 -12.37 1.85
N GLY A 11 50.58 -11.52 1.45
CA GLY A 11 51.92 -11.95 0.99
C GLY A 11 52.04 -12.40 -0.47
N THR A 12 51.07 -12.06 -1.34
CA THR A 12 51.25 -12.14 -2.80
C THR A 12 51.71 -10.79 -3.36
N THR A 13 52.17 -10.75 -4.61
CA THR A 13 52.70 -9.58 -5.35
C THR A 13 51.69 -8.44 -5.56
N PHE A 14 50.78 -8.18 -4.62
CA PHE A 14 49.71 -7.18 -4.70
C PHE A 14 49.81 -6.10 -3.61
N GLU A 15 50.66 -6.26 -2.59
CA GLU A 15 51.00 -5.21 -1.63
C GLU A 15 52.17 -4.38 -2.18
N TRP A 16 51.87 -3.41 -3.03
CA TRP A 16 52.87 -2.55 -3.65
C TRP A 16 53.04 -1.27 -2.82
N LYS A 17 53.90 -1.31 -1.79
CA LYS A 17 54.37 -0.07 -1.16
C LYS A 17 55.47 0.53 -2.06
N ASN A 18 55.16 1.62 -2.76
CA ASN A 18 56.07 2.38 -3.62
C ASN A 18 56.69 1.55 -4.77
N SER A 19 55.85 1.03 -5.66
CA SER A 19 56.31 0.21 -6.78
C SER A 19 56.48 1.03 -8.05
N THR A 20 57.71 1.01 -8.57
CA THR A 20 58.01 1.55 -9.90
C THR A 20 57.59 0.61 -11.04
N LYS A 21 56.95 -0.53 -10.74
CA LYS A 21 56.47 -1.49 -11.74
C LYS A 21 55.39 -0.85 -12.61
N ILE A 22 55.47 -1.08 -13.91
CA ILE A 22 54.37 -0.83 -14.85
C ILE A 22 53.48 -2.07 -14.85
N LEU A 23 52.22 -1.90 -14.45
CA LEU A 23 51.22 -2.96 -14.51
C LEU A 23 50.72 -3.13 -15.95
N SER A 24 50.52 -4.37 -16.39
CA SER A 24 49.94 -4.66 -17.70
C SER A 24 48.52 -4.09 -17.79
N VAL A 25 48.01 -3.87 -19.01
CA VAL A 25 46.62 -3.41 -19.20
C VAL A 25 45.64 -4.32 -18.44
N ASN A 26 44.81 -3.73 -17.58
CA ASN A 26 43.84 -4.40 -16.68
C ASN A 26 44.43 -5.28 -15.56
N GLU A 27 45.76 -5.26 -15.34
CA GLU A 27 46.35 -5.90 -14.17
C GLU A 27 46.02 -5.07 -12.92
N CYS A 28 45.45 -5.71 -11.89
CA CYS A 28 45.10 -5.04 -10.64
C CYS A 28 46.33 -4.84 -9.74
N GLY A 29 46.39 -3.73 -9.02
CA GLY A 29 47.33 -3.51 -7.92
C GLY A 29 46.64 -2.81 -6.76
N ILE A 30 47.14 -3.00 -5.54
CA ILE A 30 46.55 -2.43 -4.34
C ILE A 30 47.60 -1.63 -3.56
N GLU A 31 47.23 -0.41 -3.21
CA GLU A 31 48.03 0.49 -2.38
C GLU A 31 47.38 0.60 -1.00
N GLU A 32 48.14 0.34 0.06
CA GLU A 32 47.71 0.63 1.43
C GLU A 32 48.18 2.05 1.79
N THR A 33 47.25 2.95 2.06
CA THR A 33 47.53 4.33 2.47
C THR A 33 48.09 4.38 3.90
N SER A 34 48.66 5.53 4.28
CA SER A 34 49.21 5.73 5.63
C SER A 34 48.17 5.64 6.75
N ASP A 35 46.88 5.83 6.46
CA ASP A 35 45.75 5.62 7.37
C ASP A 35 45.15 4.21 7.31
N GLY A 36 45.77 3.27 6.56
CA GLY A 36 45.40 1.87 6.51
C GLY A 36 44.26 1.52 5.55
N LYS A 37 43.88 2.42 4.64
CA LYS A 37 42.90 2.14 3.58
C LYS A 37 43.54 1.44 2.40
N LEU A 38 42.79 0.61 1.69
CA LEU A 38 43.25 -0.10 0.51
C LEU A 38 42.67 0.55 -0.76
N LEU A 39 43.54 1.05 -1.64
CA LEU A 39 43.17 1.64 -2.93
C LEU A 39 43.47 0.65 -4.05
N LEU A 40 42.46 0.34 -4.88
CA LEU A 40 42.63 -0.46 -6.09
C LEU A 40 43.12 0.44 -7.25
N LYS A 41 44.12 -0.02 -8.01
CA LYS A 41 44.56 0.59 -9.26
C LYS A 41 44.54 -0.45 -10.39
N LEU A 42 44.30 -0.01 -11.62
CA LEU A 42 44.36 -0.84 -12.81
C LEU A 42 45.50 -0.38 -13.71
N GLY A 43 46.34 -1.30 -14.15
CA GLY A 43 47.41 -1.05 -15.10
C GLY A 43 46.87 -0.59 -16.45
N ASP A 44 47.55 0.38 -17.05
CA ASP A 44 47.33 0.85 -18.42
C ASP A 44 48.43 0.37 -19.39
N GLY A 45 49.39 -0.44 -18.90
CA GLY A 45 50.54 -0.92 -19.67
C GLY A 45 51.61 0.14 -19.96
N LEU A 46 51.48 1.36 -19.44
CA LEU A 46 52.33 2.51 -19.77
C LEU A 46 52.90 3.19 -18.53
N ASN A 47 52.07 3.45 -17.53
CA ASN A 47 52.43 4.21 -16.34
C ASN A 47 52.85 3.30 -15.18
N LYS A 48 53.75 3.81 -14.35
CA LYS A 48 54.17 3.14 -13.11
C LYS A 48 53.01 3.09 -12.11
N PHE A 49 52.95 2.04 -11.30
CA PHE A 49 51.90 1.83 -10.30
C PHE A 49 51.67 3.04 -9.38
N ASP A 50 52.74 3.67 -8.90
CA ASP A 50 52.65 4.87 -8.05
C ASP A 50 52.06 6.08 -8.78
N SER A 51 52.13 6.10 -10.12
CA SER A 51 51.58 7.14 -11.00
C SER A 51 50.23 6.78 -11.61
N LEU A 52 49.77 5.54 -11.45
CA LEU A 52 48.45 5.14 -11.93
C LEU A 52 47.38 5.85 -11.08
N PRO A 53 46.31 6.35 -11.71
CA PRO A 53 45.14 6.77 -10.97
C PRO A 53 44.58 5.55 -10.22
N PHE A 54 44.09 5.77 -9.01
CA PHE A 54 43.25 4.76 -8.37
C PHE A 54 41.98 4.60 -9.21
N VAL A 55 41.44 3.37 -9.22
CA VAL A 55 40.08 3.13 -9.69
C VAL A 55 39.20 3.95 -8.78
N GLN A 56 38.77 5.09 -9.28
CA GLN A 56 37.82 5.92 -8.59
C GLN A 56 36.54 5.11 -8.51
N ASP A 57 36.17 4.74 -7.30
CA ASP A 57 34.96 3.99 -7.07
C ASP A 57 33.79 4.77 -7.70
N PRO A 58 33.06 4.20 -8.69
CA PRO A 58 31.82 4.81 -9.16
C PRO A 58 30.79 4.98 -8.02
N TYR A 59 30.97 4.31 -6.87
CA TYR A 59 30.21 4.49 -5.63
C TYR A 59 30.74 5.61 -4.71
N ARG A 60 31.27 6.70 -5.27
CA ARG A 60 32.10 7.72 -4.58
C ARG A 60 31.53 8.29 -3.26
N ASN A 61 30.25 8.11 -2.97
CA ASN A 61 29.62 8.54 -1.73
C ASN A 61 28.80 7.40 -1.08
N VAL A 62 29.43 6.24 -0.81
CA VAL A 62 28.83 5.20 0.04
C VAL A 62 29.29 5.35 1.48
N LYS A 63 28.36 5.31 2.43
CA LYS A 63 28.61 5.21 3.87
C LYS A 63 28.13 3.88 4.40
N VAL A 64 28.89 3.26 5.30
CA VAL A 64 28.50 2.03 5.99
C VAL A 64 28.18 2.35 7.45
N VAL A 65 26.99 1.93 7.89
CA VAL A 65 26.52 2.10 9.28
C VAL A 65 26.34 0.72 9.93
N GLY A 66 26.97 0.49 11.08
CA GLY A 66 26.88 -0.80 11.75
C GLY A 66 27.79 -0.95 12.97
N PHE A 67 27.92 -2.17 13.46
CA PHE A 67 28.57 -2.45 14.76
C PHE A 67 30.05 -2.84 14.64
N ASP A 68 30.53 -3.21 13.45
CA ASP A 68 31.91 -3.63 13.24
C ASP A 68 32.81 -2.42 12.93
N LYS A 69 33.63 -2.02 13.91
CA LYS A 69 34.59 -0.91 13.80
C LYS A 69 35.62 -1.07 12.67
N LYS A 70 35.80 -2.27 12.12
CA LYS A 70 36.71 -2.51 11.00
C LYS A 70 36.11 -2.20 9.64
N ILE A 71 34.79 -2.10 9.55
CA ILE A 71 34.06 -2.03 8.28
C ILE A 71 33.11 -0.82 8.25
N ALA A 72 32.49 -0.46 9.37
CA ALA A 72 31.55 0.64 9.45
C ALA A 72 32.28 2.00 9.50
N ASP A 73 31.77 2.97 8.73
CA ASP A 73 32.16 4.37 8.82
C ASP A 73 31.54 5.04 10.06
N TYR A 74 30.31 4.65 10.41
CA TYR A 74 29.59 5.10 11.60
C TYR A 74 29.26 3.90 12.47
N ILE A 75 29.77 3.93 13.70
CA ILE A 75 29.74 2.79 14.61
C ILE A 75 28.53 2.93 15.53
N CYS A 76 27.55 2.06 15.32
CA CYS A 76 26.41 1.87 16.21
C CYS A 76 26.83 1.08 17.44
N ASP A 77 26.25 1.41 18.59
CA ASP A 77 26.50 0.73 19.86
C ASP A 77 25.22 0.16 20.51
N GLY A 78 24.07 0.30 19.83
CA GLY A 78 22.78 -0.18 20.30
C GLY A 78 22.07 0.84 21.20
N ILE A 79 22.62 2.05 21.33
CA ILE A 79 22.02 3.16 22.07
C ILE A 79 22.04 4.37 21.14
N ARG A 80 20.88 4.97 20.84
CA ARG A 80 20.82 6.19 20.01
C ARG A 80 21.42 6.00 18.61
N ASP A 81 21.22 4.84 18.00
CA ASP A 81 21.75 4.54 16.67
C ASP A 81 21.14 5.48 15.59
N ASP A 82 20.01 6.12 15.90
CA ASP A 82 19.44 7.22 15.12
C ASP A 82 20.44 8.36 14.85
N ALA A 83 21.29 8.69 15.81
CA ALA A 83 22.25 9.78 15.69
C ALA A 83 23.38 9.44 14.69
N GLU A 84 23.85 8.19 14.69
CA GLU A 84 24.91 7.74 13.79
C GLU A 84 24.41 7.61 12.35
N LEU A 85 23.18 7.12 12.15
CA LEU A 85 22.58 7.14 10.83
C LEU A 85 22.31 8.58 10.34
N GLN A 86 21.83 9.47 11.22
CA GLN A 86 21.63 10.87 10.87
C GLN A 86 22.95 11.54 10.45
N LYS A 87 24.04 11.26 11.15
CA LYS A 87 25.35 11.80 10.80
C LYS A 87 25.82 11.30 9.43
N ALA A 88 25.59 10.04 9.11
CA ALA A 88 25.88 9.49 7.79
C ALA A 88 25.10 10.20 6.67
N ILE A 89 23.82 10.50 6.93
CA ILE A 89 22.97 11.28 6.03
C ILE A 89 23.51 12.70 5.84
N ASP A 90 23.84 13.39 6.94
CA ASP A 90 24.29 14.77 6.90
C ASP A 90 25.62 14.91 6.13
N ASP A 91 26.55 13.96 6.31
CA ASP A 91 27.81 13.93 5.56
C ASP A 91 27.59 13.68 4.07
N LEU A 92 26.58 12.88 3.70
CA LEU A 92 26.20 12.68 2.30
C LEU A 92 25.49 13.89 1.69
N ASP A 93 24.68 14.61 2.45
CA ASP A 93 24.04 15.85 2.00
C ASP A 93 25.09 16.93 1.68
N ILE A 94 26.12 17.06 2.51
CA ILE A 94 27.29 17.91 2.23
C ILE A 94 27.97 17.47 0.92
N ALA A 95 28.07 16.16 0.69
CA ALA A 95 28.62 15.56 -0.52
C ALA A 95 27.65 15.57 -1.73
N LYS A 96 26.46 16.16 -1.60
CA LYS A 96 25.41 16.29 -2.61
C LYS A 96 24.74 14.97 -3.04
N GLY A 97 24.69 14.01 -2.13
CA GLY A 97 23.99 12.73 -2.30
C GLY A 97 24.92 11.52 -2.20
N GLY A 98 24.33 10.33 -2.24
CA GLY A 98 25.07 9.08 -2.12
C GLY A 98 24.21 7.92 -1.65
N SER A 99 24.85 6.88 -1.14
CA SER A 99 24.15 5.72 -0.60
C SER A 99 24.65 5.38 0.79
N ILE A 100 23.74 4.88 1.62
CA ILE A 100 24.06 4.34 2.94
C ILE A 100 23.72 2.86 2.92
N TYR A 101 24.67 2.03 3.33
CA TYR A 101 24.44 0.62 3.60
C TYR A 101 24.39 0.40 5.11
N VAL A 102 23.23 -0.03 5.61
CA VAL A 102 23.04 -0.37 7.02
C VAL A 102 23.22 -1.88 7.17
N MET A 103 24.21 -2.27 7.97
CA MET A 103 24.58 -3.66 8.18
C MET A 103 23.47 -4.46 8.92
N ALA A 104 23.65 -5.78 9.01
CA ALA A 104 22.77 -6.58 9.85
C ALA A 104 22.98 -6.25 11.33
N GLY A 105 21.90 -6.21 12.11
CA GLY A 105 21.93 -5.90 13.54
C GLY A 105 20.58 -5.36 14.03
N GLU A 106 20.48 -5.12 15.32
CA GLU A 106 19.32 -4.46 15.94
C GLU A 106 19.73 -3.03 16.30
N TYR A 107 19.03 -2.07 15.72
CA TYR A 107 19.30 -0.64 15.81
C TYR A 107 18.19 0.03 16.62
N HIS A 108 18.57 0.85 17.59
CA HIS A 108 17.67 1.48 18.55
C HIS A 108 17.49 2.96 18.26
N TYR A 109 16.25 3.35 17.95
CA TYR A 109 15.92 4.71 17.57
C TYR A 109 15.08 5.36 18.66
N SER A 110 15.57 6.49 19.16
CA SER A 110 14.82 7.36 20.08
C SER A 110 14.20 8.56 19.36
N LYS A 111 14.62 8.81 18.11
CA LYS A 111 14.21 9.95 17.31
C LYS A 111 14.18 9.56 15.83
N ALA A 112 13.38 10.29 15.07
CA ALA A 112 13.34 10.18 13.62
C ALA A 112 14.65 10.58 12.96
N VAL A 113 15.08 9.72 12.03
CA VAL A 113 16.15 10.04 11.09
C VAL A 113 15.54 10.80 9.91
N ARG A 114 16.08 11.97 9.59
CA ARG A 114 15.60 12.90 8.57
C ARG A 114 16.40 12.76 7.27
N LEU A 115 15.76 12.24 6.21
CA LEU A 115 16.42 12.09 4.90
C LEU A 115 16.58 13.43 4.17
N LYS A 116 17.52 13.45 3.22
CA LYS A 116 17.84 14.58 2.33
C LYS A 116 17.77 14.11 0.87
N SER A 117 17.76 15.06 -0.07
CA SER A 117 17.72 14.74 -1.50
C SER A 117 18.92 13.89 -1.94
N ASN A 118 18.72 13.08 -2.98
CA ASN A 118 19.74 12.24 -3.60
C ASN A 118 20.37 11.21 -2.65
N ILE A 119 19.61 10.77 -1.63
CA ILE A 119 20.07 9.75 -0.68
C ILE A 119 19.31 8.44 -0.92
N LYS A 120 20.09 7.38 -1.13
CA LYS A 120 19.62 6.00 -1.08
C LYS A 120 20.06 5.37 0.25
N ILE A 121 19.15 4.73 0.97
CA ILE A 121 19.49 3.90 2.14
C ILE A 121 19.08 2.46 1.85
N GLU A 122 20.02 1.55 1.99
CA GLU A 122 19.82 0.11 1.84
C GLU A 122 20.10 -0.57 3.16
N PHE A 123 19.04 -1.02 3.82
CA PHE A 123 19.10 -1.82 5.02
C PHE A 123 19.30 -3.29 4.65
N ASN A 124 20.27 -3.93 5.30
CA ASN A 124 20.38 -5.37 5.24
C ASN A 124 19.03 -6.03 5.63
N LYS A 125 18.66 -7.13 4.97
CA LYS A 125 17.42 -7.87 5.28
C LYS A 125 17.29 -8.31 6.76
N ASN A 126 18.41 -8.43 7.46
CA ASN A 126 18.48 -8.79 8.88
C ASN A 126 18.69 -7.56 9.79
N ALA A 127 18.69 -6.34 9.24
CA ALA A 127 18.64 -5.12 10.03
C ALA A 127 17.24 -4.98 10.62
N LYS A 128 17.17 -4.88 11.95
CA LYS A 128 15.96 -4.58 12.70
C LYS A 128 16.09 -3.18 13.25
N ILE A 129 15.18 -2.31 12.89
CA ILE A 129 15.15 -0.92 13.35
C ILE A 129 13.98 -0.85 14.31
N LYS A 130 14.29 -0.65 15.59
CA LYS A 130 13.31 -0.69 16.66
C LYS A 130 13.19 0.67 17.31
N MET A 131 11.96 1.12 17.48
CA MET A 131 11.68 2.27 18.33
C MET A 131 11.94 1.93 19.79
N ASP A 132 12.70 2.79 20.46
CA ASP A 132 12.90 2.68 21.90
C ASP A 132 11.57 2.82 22.65
N ASP A 133 11.56 2.29 23.87
CA ASP A 133 10.42 2.41 24.77
C ASP A 133 10.19 3.89 25.14
N GLN A 134 8.93 4.29 25.15
CA GLN A 134 8.53 5.62 25.61
C GLN A 134 8.78 5.73 27.11
N ILE A 135 9.39 6.84 27.50
CA ILE A 135 9.63 7.17 28.89
C ILE A 135 8.37 7.84 29.41
N LEU A 136 7.62 7.13 30.25
CA LEU A 136 6.49 7.69 30.99
C LEU A 136 6.93 8.10 32.40
N SER A 137 6.65 9.34 32.80
CA SER A 137 6.94 9.84 34.13
C SER A 137 5.77 10.61 34.72
N ILE A 138 5.54 10.45 36.02
CA ILE A 138 4.52 11.20 36.78
C ILE A 138 5.11 12.55 37.14
N ILE A 139 4.34 13.62 36.95
CA ILE A 139 4.70 14.96 37.37
C ILE A 139 4.44 15.08 38.89
N THR A 140 5.46 15.45 39.66
CA THR A 140 5.44 15.46 41.13
C THR A 140 5.20 16.85 41.74
N SER A 141 5.10 17.89 40.91
CA SER A 141 4.85 19.27 41.34
C SER A 141 3.89 19.97 40.40
N ASP A 142 3.24 21.04 40.86
CA ASP A 142 2.39 21.86 39.99
C ASP A 142 3.15 22.32 38.74
N VAL A 143 2.48 22.27 37.59
CA VAL A 143 3.01 22.77 36.31
C VAL A 143 3.11 24.28 36.40
N ASN A 144 4.33 24.82 36.48
CA ASN A 144 4.53 26.26 36.54
C ASN A 144 4.56 26.83 35.12
N VAL A 145 3.45 27.42 34.70
CA VAL A 145 3.29 28.01 33.37
C VAL A 145 3.71 29.48 33.39
N GLY A 146 4.95 29.74 32.94
CA GLY A 146 5.42 31.08 32.63
C GLY A 146 4.77 31.66 31.37
N ASN A 147 5.21 32.85 30.95
CA ASN A 147 4.69 33.48 29.73
C ASN A 147 5.10 32.75 28.44
N THR A 148 6.24 32.06 28.44
CA THR A 148 6.81 31.36 27.27
C THR A 148 7.46 30.03 27.61
N THR A 149 7.62 29.72 28.89
CA THR A 149 8.28 28.50 29.38
C THR A 149 7.40 27.80 30.38
N VAL A 150 7.54 26.48 30.43
CA VAL A 150 6.89 25.63 31.43
C VAL A 150 7.97 24.81 32.11
N SER A 151 7.84 24.69 33.43
CA SER A 151 8.75 23.90 34.25
C SER A 151 7.97 22.83 35.00
N ILE A 152 8.48 21.60 34.99
CA ILE A 152 7.87 20.42 35.61
C ILE A 152 8.91 19.58 36.33
N SER A 153 8.49 18.86 37.38
CA SER A 153 9.36 17.92 38.10
C SER A 153 8.89 16.48 37.84
N PRO A 154 9.55 15.71 36.96
CA PRO A 154 9.25 14.30 36.79
C PRO A 154 9.79 13.46 37.95
N ASN A 155 9.14 12.34 38.26
CA ASN A 155 9.62 11.39 39.27
C ASN A 155 10.91 10.64 38.87
N ASP A 156 11.28 10.63 37.59
CA ASP A 156 12.45 9.92 37.07
C ASP A 156 13.16 10.78 36.00
N ILE A 157 13.78 11.88 36.45
CA ILE A 157 14.38 12.86 35.53
C ILE A 157 15.56 12.31 34.72
N ASN A 158 16.25 11.29 35.23
CA ASN A 158 17.47 10.74 34.60
C ASN A 158 17.21 10.10 33.24
N LYS A 159 15.94 9.83 32.91
CA LYS A 159 15.54 9.32 31.60
C LYS A 159 15.36 10.41 30.55
N PHE A 160 15.26 11.67 30.96
CA PHE A 160 15.05 12.79 30.05
C PHE A 160 16.37 13.50 29.74
N GLN A 161 16.45 14.09 28.55
CA GLN A 161 17.62 14.85 28.09
C GLN A 161 17.19 16.10 27.33
N ILE A 162 18.05 17.12 27.33
CA ILE A 162 17.87 18.33 26.52
C ILE A 162 17.71 17.93 25.05
N GLY A 163 16.74 18.54 24.36
CA GLY A 163 16.40 18.27 22.97
C GLY A 163 15.42 17.11 22.73
N MET A 164 15.01 16.39 23.78
CA MET A 164 13.95 15.38 23.68
C MET A 164 12.58 16.05 23.49
N GLU A 165 11.77 15.50 22.58
CA GLU A 165 10.35 15.86 22.43
C GLU A 165 9.53 15.18 23.53
N ILE A 166 8.63 15.92 24.17
CA ILE A 166 7.74 15.43 25.21
C ILE A 166 6.29 15.81 24.91
N GLY A 167 5.38 14.93 25.32
CA GLY A 167 3.95 15.14 25.30
C GLY A 167 3.38 15.09 26.72
N PHE A 168 2.17 15.60 26.86
CA PHE A 168 1.46 15.67 28.13
C PHE A 168 0.30 14.68 28.14
N ILE A 169 -0.02 14.15 29.33
CA ILE A 169 -1.17 13.27 29.49
C ILE A 169 -1.99 13.78 30.68
N PRO A 170 -3.25 14.21 30.47
CA PRO A 170 -4.15 14.54 31.55
C PRO A 170 -4.58 13.30 32.34
N ASP A 171 -4.95 13.48 33.61
CA ASP A 171 -5.58 12.42 34.40
C ASP A 171 -6.84 11.87 33.70
N ASN A 172 -6.98 10.53 33.69
CA ASN A 172 -8.14 9.79 33.18
C ASN A 172 -8.37 9.77 31.66
N VAL A 173 -7.33 10.01 30.85
CA VAL A 173 -7.44 9.93 29.39
C VAL A 173 -6.65 8.73 28.87
N LEU A 174 -7.36 7.75 28.34
CA LEU A 174 -6.79 6.72 27.48
C LEU A 174 -7.26 7.01 26.05
N GLY A 175 -6.33 7.36 25.16
CA GLY A 175 -6.60 7.52 23.73
C GLY A 175 -6.48 8.94 23.18
N TYR A 176 -6.73 9.03 21.86
CA TYR A 176 -6.59 10.20 21.00
C TYR A 176 -7.16 11.49 21.61
N ARG A 177 -6.30 12.51 21.80
CA ARG A 177 -6.73 13.90 22.02
C ARG A 177 -6.16 14.81 20.94
N ALA A 178 -7.06 15.55 20.31
CA ALA A 178 -6.68 16.55 19.33
C ALA A 178 -6.20 17.84 20.03
N GLY A 179 -4.99 18.32 19.71
CA GLY A 179 -4.56 19.70 19.99
C GLY A 179 -3.50 19.92 21.08
N GLU A 180 -2.72 18.90 21.47
CA GLU A 180 -1.59 19.10 22.39
C GLU A 180 -0.27 19.10 21.61
N ASP A 181 0.36 20.28 21.50
CA ASP A 181 1.63 20.46 20.80
C ASP A 181 2.78 19.74 21.53
N ALA A 182 3.59 18.98 20.78
CA ALA A 182 4.85 18.44 21.27
C ALA A 182 5.78 19.58 21.74
N CYS A 183 6.41 19.39 22.90
CA CYS A 183 7.35 20.36 23.45
C CYS A 183 8.76 19.79 23.44
N VAL A 184 9.77 20.63 23.19
CA VAL A 184 11.18 20.22 23.24
C VAL A 184 11.79 20.66 24.55
N ILE A 185 12.43 19.72 25.27
CA ILE A 185 13.17 20.05 26.50
C ILE A 185 14.31 21.00 26.17
N THR A 186 14.31 22.19 26.78
CA THR A 186 15.33 23.21 26.60
C THR A 186 16.34 23.28 27.73
N ASP A 187 15.97 22.84 28.95
CA ASP A 187 16.86 22.80 30.10
C ASP A 187 16.47 21.70 31.10
N ILE A 188 17.45 21.19 31.84
CA ILE A 188 17.27 20.23 32.94
C ILE A 188 18.15 20.66 34.11
N LYS A 189 17.54 21.07 35.22
CA LYS A 189 18.27 21.54 36.40
C LYS A 189 17.50 21.23 37.69
N ASP A 190 18.20 20.76 38.72
CA ASP A 190 17.64 20.53 40.07
C ASP A 190 16.34 19.69 40.07
N ASN A 191 16.30 18.62 39.26
CA ASN A 191 15.12 17.78 39.03
C ASN A 191 13.93 18.48 38.35
N ILE A 192 14.17 19.60 37.67
CA ILE A 192 13.18 20.34 36.90
C ILE A 192 13.53 20.27 35.42
N ILE A 193 12.58 19.84 34.61
CA ILE A 193 12.61 19.96 33.15
C ILE A 193 11.97 21.30 32.78
N THR A 194 12.64 22.07 31.93
CA THR A 194 12.08 23.29 31.32
C THR A 194 11.96 23.10 29.82
N PHE A 195 10.87 23.60 29.24
CA PHE A 195 10.61 23.62 27.80
C PHE A 195 9.85 24.88 27.41
N SER A 196 9.92 25.22 26.13
CA SER A 196 9.19 26.35 25.56
C SER A 196 7.84 25.87 24.99
N ILE A 197 6.79 26.66 25.14
CA ILE A 197 5.47 26.40 24.54
C ILE A 197 5.14 27.45 23.46
N SER A 198 4.53 27.04 22.35
CA SER A 198 3.98 27.95 21.33
C SER A 198 2.63 28.50 21.77
N ALA A 199 2.64 29.58 22.57
CA ALA A 199 1.56 30.55 22.81
C ALA A 199 0.14 30.10 23.23
N THR A 200 -0.25 28.82 23.16
CA THR A 200 -1.59 28.37 23.57
C THR A 200 -1.54 27.74 24.96
N LYS A 201 -1.82 28.59 25.96
CA LYS A 201 -1.83 28.26 27.39
C LYS A 201 -2.89 27.22 27.82
N HIS A 202 -3.75 26.77 26.92
CA HIS A 202 -5.08 26.25 27.24
C HIS A 202 -5.17 24.74 27.57
N HIS A 203 -4.08 23.97 27.56
CA HIS A 203 -4.15 22.50 27.72
C HIS A 203 -3.28 21.91 28.85
N LEU A 204 -2.58 22.72 29.64
CA LEU A 204 -1.70 22.22 30.72
C LEU A 204 -2.38 22.14 32.10
N GLU A 205 -3.59 22.67 32.23
CA GLU A 205 -4.40 22.52 33.45
C GLU A 205 -4.84 21.03 33.54
N ASN A 206 -4.43 20.34 34.62
CA ASN A 206 -4.71 18.91 34.91
C ASN A 206 -3.79 17.87 34.23
N VAL A 207 -2.61 18.27 33.76
CA VAL A 207 -1.59 17.31 33.33
C VAL A 207 -0.91 16.68 34.55
N THR A 208 -0.85 15.35 34.58
CA THR A 208 -0.24 14.60 35.69
C THR A 208 0.90 13.70 35.26
N LYS A 209 1.09 13.52 33.95
CA LYS A 209 2.19 12.73 33.40
C LYS A 209 2.80 13.42 32.20
N ILE A 210 4.10 13.17 32.02
CA ILE A 210 4.80 13.44 30.78
C ILE A 210 5.22 12.13 30.14
N VAL A 211 5.32 12.17 28.81
CA VAL A 211 5.90 11.09 28.03
C VAL A 211 6.96 11.63 27.08
N SER A 212 8.04 10.89 26.85
CA SER A 212 8.88 11.11 25.67
C SER A 212 8.09 10.79 24.39
N LEU A 213 8.26 11.62 23.36
CA LEU A 213 7.68 11.38 22.05
C LEU A 213 8.75 10.82 21.11
N ASN A 214 8.43 9.68 20.50
CA ASN A 214 9.23 9.06 19.46
C ASN A 214 8.46 9.26 18.16
N SER A 215 8.88 10.24 17.35
CA SER A 215 8.04 10.86 16.32
C SER A 215 7.86 9.98 15.06
N CYS A 216 8.86 9.22 14.65
CA CYS A 216 8.81 8.26 13.53
C CYS A 216 10.19 7.64 13.36
N LEU A 217 10.32 6.49 12.67
CA LEU A 217 11.66 5.92 12.44
C LEU A 217 12.39 6.69 11.35
N VAL A 218 11.68 6.99 10.25
CA VAL A 218 12.20 7.75 9.13
C VAL A 218 11.24 8.87 8.80
N ALA A 219 11.75 10.10 8.84
CA ALA A 219 11.06 11.29 8.40
C ALA A 219 11.69 11.84 7.12
N VAL A 220 10.85 12.22 6.18
CA VAL A 220 11.23 13.04 5.02
C VAL A 220 10.34 14.27 5.09
N ASP A 221 10.64 15.14 6.04
CA ASP A 221 9.83 16.30 6.36
C ASP A 221 10.36 17.53 5.61
N THR A 222 9.54 18.05 4.70
CA THR A 222 9.82 19.26 3.93
C THR A 222 8.99 20.40 4.47
N VAL A 223 9.52 21.12 5.46
CA VAL A 223 8.85 22.35 5.92
C VAL A 223 9.05 23.49 4.90
N THR A 224 10.14 23.48 4.11
CA THR A 224 10.50 24.62 3.23
C THR A 224 11.05 24.30 1.83
N THR A 225 11.39 23.05 1.51
CA THR A 225 12.03 22.69 0.23
C THR A 225 11.59 21.32 -0.27
N THR A 226 11.17 21.23 -1.54
CA THR A 226 10.93 19.93 -2.21
C THR A 226 12.21 19.08 -2.22
N LEU A 227 12.10 17.80 -1.88
CA LEU A 227 13.22 16.85 -1.94
C LEU A 227 13.11 15.98 -3.19
N HIS A 228 14.24 15.43 -3.64
CA HIS A 228 14.31 14.66 -4.89
C HIS A 228 15.11 13.37 -4.68
N ASP A 229 14.75 12.32 -5.42
CA ASP A 229 15.55 11.11 -5.62
C ASP A 229 15.95 10.45 -4.29
N ILE A 230 14.94 10.07 -3.50
CA ILE A 230 15.11 9.37 -2.23
C ILE A 230 14.69 7.91 -2.39
N GLU A 231 15.53 7.00 -1.91
CA GLU A 231 15.26 5.57 -1.97
C GLU A 231 15.51 4.89 -0.62
N ILE A 232 14.53 4.13 -0.13
CA ILE A 232 14.58 3.33 1.10
C ILE A 232 14.39 1.87 0.69
N ILE A 233 15.39 1.02 0.95
CA ILE A 233 15.35 -0.40 0.57
C ILE A 233 15.60 -1.28 1.79
N GLY A 234 14.78 -2.33 1.95
CA GLY A 234 15.01 -3.38 2.93
C GLY A 234 14.73 -2.96 4.37
N GLY A 235 15.09 -3.83 5.31
CA GLY A 235 14.97 -3.58 6.75
C GLY A 235 13.64 -4.03 7.36
N ASN A 236 13.67 -4.28 8.67
CA ASN A 236 12.50 -4.61 9.48
C ASN A 236 12.28 -3.53 10.55
N PHE A 237 11.24 -2.72 10.37
CA PHE A 237 10.92 -1.54 11.17
C PHE A 237 9.83 -1.89 12.19
N ASP A 238 10.15 -1.79 13.47
CA ASP A 238 9.27 -2.09 14.60
C ASP A 238 8.98 -0.82 15.39
N GLY A 239 7.73 -0.37 15.35
CA GLY A 239 7.26 0.81 16.08
C GLY A 239 7.09 0.58 17.59
N ASN A 240 7.22 -0.66 18.05
CA ASN A 240 7.20 -1.03 19.46
C ASN A 240 5.94 -0.51 20.20
N ARG A 241 4.78 -0.50 19.52
CA ARG A 241 3.49 0.02 20.04
C ARG A 241 3.11 -0.50 21.42
N ILE A 242 3.44 -1.75 21.75
CA ILE A 242 3.11 -2.32 23.07
C ILE A 242 3.75 -1.52 24.21
N ASN A 243 4.99 -1.07 24.01
CA ASN A 243 5.73 -0.26 24.99
C ASN A 243 5.58 1.25 24.74
N ASN A 244 4.95 1.63 23.63
CA ASN A 244 4.71 3.01 23.23
C ASN A 244 3.20 3.29 23.12
N PRO A 245 2.39 3.20 24.19
CA PRO A 245 0.93 3.10 24.06
C PRO A 245 0.20 4.43 23.75
N ILE A 246 0.90 5.56 23.61
CA ILE A 246 0.28 6.89 23.57
C ILE A 246 -0.06 7.32 22.15
N TRP A 247 -1.20 8.01 22.02
CA TRP A 247 -1.84 8.45 20.78
C TRP A 247 -1.88 9.97 20.75
N VAL A 248 -0.75 10.61 20.46
CA VAL A 248 -0.74 12.07 20.30
C VAL A 248 -1.26 12.39 18.92
N ARG A 249 -2.09 13.43 18.79
CA ARG A 249 -2.41 14.02 17.49
C ARG A 249 -1.11 14.60 16.97
N ASP A 250 -0.46 13.88 16.07
CA ASP A 250 0.14 14.43 14.86
C ASP A 250 0.72 13.27 14.04
N MET A 251 1.11 13.59 12.82
CA MET A 251 1.92 12.78 11.91
C MET A 251 3.23 12.20 12.51
N HIS A 252 3.46 12.45 13.80
CA HIS A 252 4.59 12.09 14.63
C HIS A 252 4.44 10.69 15.28
N GLN A 253 3.75 9.74 14.65
CA GLN A 253 3.79 8.33 15.08
C GLN A 253 3.76 7.33 13.92
N ASN A 254 4.24 7.78 12.77
CA ASN A 254 4.35 6.95 11.58
C ASN A 254 5.67 6.19 11.58
N GLY A 255 5.77 5.08 10.86
CA GLY A 255 7.08 4.43 10.72
C GLY A 255 7.95 5.15 9.69
N ILE A 256 7.44 5.27 8.46
CA ILE A 256 8.01 6.12 7.41
C ILE A 256 7.00 7.20 7.08
N ILE A 257 7.40 8.46 7.23
CA ILE A 257 6.60 9.61 6.79
C ILE A 257 7.35 10.44 5.76
N THR A 258 6.66 10.83 4.68
CA THR A 258 7.24 11.70 3.66
C THR A 258 6.30 12.83 3.26
N GLY A 259 6.85 14.03 3.11
CA GLY A 259 6.18 15.22 2.60
C GLY A 259 6.95 15.83 1.44
N GLY A 260 6.32 16.11 0.29
CA GLY A 260 6.93 16.90 -0.80
C GLY A 260 8.22 16.32 -1.41
N VAL A 261 8.19 15.04 -1.81
CA VAL A 261 9.32 14.32 -2.40
C VAL A 261 9.02 13.92 -3.85
N HIS A 262 9.89 14.31 -4.77
CA HIS A 262 9.87 13.78 -6.13
C HIS A 262 10.77 12.55 -6.23
N ASN A 263 10.33 11.53 -6.99
CA ASN A 263 11.02 10.27 -7.21
C ASN A 263 11.32 9.49 -5.92
N LEU A 264 10.35 9.44 -5.00
CA LEU A 264 10.43 8.61 -3.79
C LEU A 264 10.30 7.12 -4.14
N LYS A 265 11.20 6.29 -3.62
CA LYS A 265 11.12 4.82 -3.74
C LYS A 265 11.20 4.17 -2.36
N ILE A 266 10.25 3.30 -2.05
CA ILE A 266 10.26 2.47 -0.84
C ILE A 266 10.12 1.02 -1.29
N LYS A 267 11.13 0.18 -1.00
CA LYS A 267 11.24 -1.17 -1.58
C LYS A 267 11.61 -2.21 -0.54
N ASP A 268 10.96 -3.38 -0.61
CA ASP A 268 11.32 -4.55 0.20
C ASP A 268 11.36 -4.29 1.72
N VAL A 269 10.59 -3.29 2.18
CA VAL A 269 10.51 -2.88 3.59
C VAL A 269 9.48 -3.74 4.32
N LYS A 270 9.86 -4.29 5.47
CA LYS A 270 8.91 -4.85 6.44
C LYS A 270 8.72 -3.85 7.58
N ILE A 271 7.48 -3.49 7.88
CA ILE A 271 7.18 -2.44 8.84
C ILE A 271 5.92 -2.74 9.64
N HIS A 272 5.97 -2.53 10.96
CA HIS A 272 4.86 -2.92 11.83
C HIS A 272 4.79 -2.19 13.17
N SER A 273 3.64 -2.35 13.83
CA SER A 273 3.45 -2.00 15.23
C SER A 273 3.65 -0.51 15.54
N PHE A 274 3.17 0.37 14.65
CA PHE A 274 3.12 1.81 14.89
C PHE A 274 1.77 2.27 15.46
N ASN A 275 1.79 3.39 16.19
CA ASN A 275 0.60 3.98 16.82
C ASN A 275 -0.26 4.81 15.87
N PHE A 276 0.16 4.99 14.62
CA PHE A 276 -0.69 5.58 13.59
C PHE A 276 -0.60 4.78 12.30
N GLN A 277 0.13 5.26 11.28
CA GLN A 277 0.34 4.53 10.03
C GLN A 277 1.76 3.96 9.97
N ASN A 278 1.93 2.83 9.29
CA ASN A 278 3.29 2.32 9.09
C ASN A 278 4.01 3.15 8.01
N ILE A 279 3.43 3.25 6.80
CA ILE A 279 3.96 4.11 5.73
C ILE A 279 2.93 5.21 5.46
N HIS A 280 3.37 6.46 5.54
CA HIS A 280 2.56 7.64 5.23
C HIS A 280 3.29 8.52 4.22
N VAL A 281 2.80 8.55 2.99
CA VAL A 281 3.25 9.52 1.99
C VAL A 281 2.18 10.61 1.91
N SER A 282 2.54 11.83 2.22
CA SER A 282 1.64 12.99 2.19
C SER A 282 2.16 14.04 1.20
N GLY A 283 1.30 14.57 0.33
CA GLY A 283 1.57 15.84 -0.34
C GLY A 283 1.14 16.99 0.57
N THR A 284 1.89 18.09 0.58
CA THR A 284 1.41 19.31 1.24
C THR A 284 1.07 20.35 0.18
N ILE A 285 -0.04 21.07 0.38
CA ILE A 285 -0.48 22.19 -0.46
C ILE A 285 0.61 23.27 -0.59
N LEU A 286 1.53 23.33 0.38
CA LEU A 286 2.57 24.36 0.46
C LEU A 286 3.88 23.99 -0.25
N ASN A 287 4.27 22.70 -0.35
CA ASN A 287 5.64 22.32 -0.73
C ASN A 287 5.77 21.38 -1.95
N GLY A 288 4.70 21.29 -2.74
CA GLY A 288 4.67 20.49 -3.95
C GLY A 288 4.20 19.06 -3.69
N ASN A 289 3.66 18.46 -4.75
CA ASN A 289 3.11 17.11 -4.73
C ASN A 289 4.24 16.08 -4.72
N ASN A 290 4.03 14.92 -4.10
CA ASN A 290 4.93 13.80 -4.39
C ASN A 290 4.68 13.36 -5.84
N ILE A 291 5.74 13.31 -6.66
CA ILE A 291 5.66 12.93 -8.07
C ILE A 291 6.57 11.72 -8.27
N GLY A 292 6.10 10.69 -8.97
CA GLY A 292 6.92 9.52 -9.27
C GLY A 292 7.22 8.65 -8.04
N THR A 293 6.26 8.58 -7.10
CA THR A 293 6.40 7.73 -5.91
C THR A 293 6.18 6.27 -6.26
N VAL A 294 7.08 5.38 -5.85
CA VAL A 294 6.96 3.93 -6.00
C VAL A 294 7.09 3.24 -4.66
N ILE A 295 6.07 2.48 -4.25
CA ILE A 295 6.11 1.60 -3.08
C ILE A 295 6.00 0.16 -3.58
N GLU A 296 7.04 -0.63 -3.40
CA GLU A 296 7.18 -1.94 -4.05
C GLU A 296 7.56 -3.03 -3.04
N ASN A 297 6.90 -4.19 -3.11
CA ASN A 297 7.21 -5.38 -2.30
C ASN A 297 7.28 -5.13 -0.78
N CYS A 298 6.54 -4.15 -0.28
CA CYS A 298 6.54 -3.81 1.14
C CYS A 298 5.50 -4.64 1.91
N ILE A 299 5.81 -4.96 3.17
CA ILE A 299 4.93 -5.67 4.10
C ILE A 299 4.62 -4.75 5.28
N SER A 300 3.35 -4.39 5.44
CA SER A 300 2.87 -3.46 6.47
C SER A 300 1.83 -4.11 7.38
N TYR A 301 2.05 -4.18 8.69
CA TYR A 301 1.06 -4.83 9.56
C TYR A 301 1.00 -4.31 10.99
N ASP A 302 -0.07 -4.67 11.71
CA ASP A 302 -0.29 -4.34 13.11
C ASP A 302 -0.16 -2.84 13.45
N SER A 303 -0.45 -1.94 12.52
CA SER A 303 -0.57 -0.51 12.83
C SER A 303 -1.88 -0.24 13.57
N SER A 304 -1.96 0.87 14.27
CA SER A 304 -3.17 1.28 14.98
C SER A 304 -4.22 1.89 14.04
N ALA A 305 -3.78 2.48 12.93
CA ALA A 305 -4.59 3.05 11.88
C ALA A 305 -4.40 2.25 10.59
N SER A 306 -3.97 2.90 9.51
CA SER A 306 -3.81 2.24 8.21
C SER A 306 -2.40 1.69 8.02
N GLY A 307 -2.26 0.62 7.25
CA GLY A 307 -0.94 0.05 6.96
C GLY A 307 -0.12 0.96 6.04
N ILE A 308 -0.68 1.34 4.90
CA ILE A 308 -0.08 2.30 3.97
C ILE A 308 -1.10 3.41 3.74
N THR A 309 -0.66 4.66 3.80
CA THR A 309 -1.48 5.82 3.49
C THR A 309 -0.79 6.73 2.48
N LEU A 310 -1.55 7.09 1.45
CA LEU A 310 -1.28 8.19 0.55
C LEU A 310 -2.29 9.30 0.87
N ASP A 311 -1.81 10.49 1.16
CA ASP A 311 -2.64 11.63 1.60
C ASP A 311 -2.33 12.88 0.77
N THR A 312 -3.33 13.46 0.11
CA THR A 312 -3.22 14.70 -0.67
C THR A 312 -2.12 14.60 -1.74
N ILE A 313 -2.13 13.53 -2.55
CA ILE A 313 -1.15 13.29 -3.62
C ILE A 313 -1.87 13.31 -4.97
N PRO A 314 -1.81 14.41 -5.72
CA PRO A 314 -2.61 14.53 -6.93
C PRO A 314 -2.03 13.82 -8.16
N GLU A 315 -0.80 13.29 -8.14
CA GLU A 315 -0.17 12.72 -9.35
C GLU A 315 0.76 11.52 -9.13
N GLU A 316 0.72 10.59 -10.08
CA GLU A 316 1.70 9.53 -10.39
C GLU A 316 2.32 8.80 -9.18
N VAL A 317 1.50 8.00 -8.49
CA VAL A 317 1.96 7.04 -7.48
C VAL A 317 1.74 5.61 -7.96
N CYS A 318 2.74 4.76 -7.81
CA CYS A 318 2.65 3.33 -8.10
C CYS A 318 2.85 2.50 -6.83
N ILE A 319 1.91 1.62 -6.52
CA ILE A 319 2.02 0.64 -5.44
C ILE A 319 2.05 -0.75 -6.07
N ILE A 320 3.11 -1.51 -5.84
CA ILE A 320 3.36 -2.78 -6.52
C ILE A 320 3.56 -3.87 -5.47
N ASN A 321 2.76 -4.93 -5.57
CA ASN A 321 2.95 -6.19 -4.84
C ASN A 321 3.16 -6.02 -3.32
N CYS A 322 2.45 -5.07 -2.72
CA CYS A 322 2.52 -4.82 -1.28
C CYS A 322 1.53 -5.71 -0.51
N ILE A 323 1.92 -6.11 0.70
CA ILE A 323 1.09 -6.90 1.61
C ILE A 323 0.75 -6.03 2.81
N SER A 324 -0.54 -5.94 3.18
CA SER A 324 -0.96 -5.15 4.33
C SER A 324 -2.07 -5.80 5.16
N TYR A 325 -1.81 -6.06 6.44
CA TYR A 325 -2.73 -6.84 7.29
C TYR A 325 -2.73 -6.49 8.78
N GLY A 326 -3.80 -6.88 9.50
CA GLY A 326 -3.87 -6.71 10.95
C GLY A 326 -3.91 -5.26 11.43
N ASN A 327 -4.11 -4.30 10.53
CA ASN A 327 -4.11 -2.88 10.88
C ASN A 327 -5.45 -2.45 11.49
N GLY A 328 -5.43 -1.43 12.37
CA GLY A 328 -6.62 -0.95 13.08
C GLY A 328 -7.63 -0.16 12.21
N ASN A 329 -7.26 0.18 10.99
CA ASN A 329 -8.12 0.77 9.96
C ASN A 329 -7.98 0.00 8.64
N SER A 330 -7.38 0.58 7.59
CA SER A 330 -7.34 0.00 6.24
C SER A 330 -5.97 -0.59 5.93
N GLY A 331 -5.92 -1.61 5.07
CA GLY A 331 -4.62 -2.13 4.59
C GLY A 331 -3.88 -1.06 3.79
N LEU A 332 -4.58 -0.43 2.84
CA LEU A 332 -4.14 0.72 2.08
C LEU A 332 -5.24 1.80 2.07
N GLN A 333 -4.84 3.04 2.30
CA GLN A 333 -5.73 4.20 2.29
C GLN A 333 -5.20 5.26 1.33
N LEU A 334 -6.07 5.72 0.44
CA LEU A 334 -5.88 6.87 -0.43
C LEU A 334 -6.83 7.96 0.08
N VAL A 335 -6.31 9.14 0.39
CA VAL A 335 -7.07 10.32 0.84
C VAL A 335 -6.73 11.46 -0.10
N ASP A 336 -7.70 11.91 -0.91
CA ASP A 336 -7.48 12.96 -1.92
C ASP A 336 -6.28 12.66 -2.82
N VAL A 337 -6.27 11.43 -3.38
CA VAL A 337 -5.22 10.94 -4.26
C VAL A 337 -5.79 10.62 -5.64
N ASP A 338 -5.12 11.18 -6.65
CA ASP A 338 -5.44 10.98 -8.06
C ASP A 338 -4.33 10.26 -8.80
N LYS A 339 -4.69 9.55 -9.88
CA LYS A 339 -3.76 8.85 -10.78
C LYS A 339 -2.84 7.84 -10.08
N CYS A 340 -3.28 7.25 -8.97
CA CYS A 340 -2.58 6.15 -8.31
C CYS A 340 -2.84 4.83 -9.03
N THR A 341 -1.77 4.10 -9.35
CA THR A 341 -1.85 2.74 -9.90
C THR A 341 -1.39 1.73 -8.85
N ILE A 342 -2.25 0.79 -8.52
CA ILE A 342 -1.98 -0.33 -7.62
C ILE A 342 -1.95 -1.61 -8.46
N ILE A 343 -0.85 -2.35 -8.39
CA ILE A 343 -0.62 -3.58 -9.16
C ILE A 343 -0.33 -4.74 -8.21
N GLY A 344 -1.22 -5.72 -8.17
CA GLY A 344 -1.12 -6.87 -7.29
C GLY A 344 -1.33 -6.51 -5.82
N GLY A 345 -0.73 -7.31 -4.93
CA GLY A 345 -0.78 -7.09 -3.49
C GLY A 345 -1.92 -7.83 -2.78
N TYR A 346 -1.76 -7.93 -1.46
CA TYR A 346 -2.63 -8.72 -0.59
C TYR A 346 -3.01 -7.93 0.66
N TYR A 347 -4.31 -7.61 0.79
CA TYR A 347 -4.85 -6.71 1.81
C TYR A 347 -5.89 -7.43 2.67
N ASN A 348 -5.47 -7.97 3.80
CA ASN A 348 -6.30 -8.90 4.57
C ASN A 348 -6.37 -8.61 6.07
N ASP A 349 -7.43 -9.08 6.71
CA ASP A 349 -7.57 -9.06 8.16
C ASP A 349 -7.37 -7.65 8.77
N ASN A 350 -7.64 -6.59 8.00
CA ASN A 350 -7.62 -5.21 8.49
C ASN A 350 -8.96 -4.88 9.15
N SER A 351 -8.95 -4.04 10.17
CA SER A 351 -10.15 -3.78 10.99
C SER A 351 -11.25 -3.04 10.23
N PHE A 352 -10.92 -2.32 9.16
CA PHE A 352 -11.86 -1.59 8.32
C PHE A 352 -12.06 -2.21 6.93
N CYS A 353 -11.20 -1.89 5.96
CA CYS A 353 -11.24 -2.44 4.61
C CYS A 353 -9.84 -2.80 4.09
N GLY A 354 -9.77 -3.59 3.03
CA GLY A 354 -8.49 -3.92 2.39
C GLY A 354 -7.87 -2.68 1.76
N ILE A 355 -8.61 -2.07 0.85
CA ILE A 355 -8.26 -0.80 0.19
C ILE A 355 -9.37 0.22 0.43
N ARG A 356 -9.01 1.45 0.78
CA ARG A 356 -9.91 2.60 0.88
C ARG A 356 -9.45 3.70 -0.07
N SER A 357 -10.30 4.11 -0.99
CA SER A 357 -10.18 5.36 -1.73
C SER A 357 -11.21 6.34 -1.18
N ALA A 358 -10.74 7.40 -0.52
CA ALA A 358 -11.54 8.48 0.02
C ALA A 358 -11.15 9.79 -0.67
N HIS A 359 -12.14 10.58 -1.06
CA HIS A 359 -11.92 11.92 -1.59
C HIS A 359 -13.04 12.81 -1.04
N ASP A 360 -12.67 13.95 -0.46
CA ASP A 360 -13.65 14.77 0.25
C ASP A 360 -14.48 15.68 -0.69
N ASP A 361 -13.95 16.09 -1.86
CA ASP A 361 -14.61 17.11 -2.70
C ASP A 361 -14.51 16.96 -4.24
N ILE A 362 -13.77 15.98 -4.81
CA ILE A 362 -13.53 15.92 -6.26
C ILE A 362 -14.05 14.62 -6.91
N PRO A 363 -14.89 14.70 -7.96
CA PRO A 363 -15.66 13.56 -8.47
C PRO A 363 -14.94 12.69 -9.51
N VAL A 364 -13.62 12.77 -9.71
CA VAL A 364 -12.93 11.87 -10.66
C VAL A 364 -11.52 11.56 -10.18
N THR A 365 -11.33 10.39 -9.57
CA THR A 365 -10.00 9.88 -9.27
C THR A 365 -9.59 8.94 -10.39
N GLU A 366 -8.55 9.25 -11.16
CA GLU A 366 -8.05 8.36 -12.24
C GLU A 366 -7.25 7.15 -11.71
N ASN A 367 -7.68 6.62 -10.56
CA ASN A 367 -7.01 5.54 -9.86
C ASN A 367 -7.24 4.20 -10.58
N LYS A 368 -6.25 3.30 -10.50
CA LYS A 368 -6.27 1.99 -11.15
C LYS A 368 -5.88 0.90 -10.17
N PHE A 369 -6.79 -0.02 -9.89
CA PHE A 369 -6.55 -1.18 -9.03
C PHE A 369 -6.52 -2.43 -9.91
N ILE A 370 -5.35 -3.05 -10.05
CA ILE A 370 -5.10 -4.11 -11.02
C ILE A 370 -4.59 -5.35 -10.29
N GLY A 371 -5.33 -6.46 -10.35
CA GLY A 371 -4.88 -7.74 -9.79
C GLY A 371 -4.79 -7.76 -8.26
N VAL A 372 -5.45 -6.85 -7.56
CA VAL A 372 -5.36 -6.75 -6.10
C VAL A 372 -6.19 -7.85 -5.42
N THR A 373 -5.73 -8.35 -4.28
CA THR A 373 -6.49 -9.33 -3.48
C THR A 373 -6.85 -8.76 -2.12
N ALA A 374 -8.14 -8.74 -1.76
CA ALA A 374 -8.62 -8.19 -0.48
C ALA A 374 -9.52 -9.17 0.29
N VAL A 375 -9.10 -9.58 1.49
CA VAL A 375 -9.67 -10.77 2.16
C VAL A 375 -9.96 -10.56 3.65
N ARG A 376 -11.12 -10.99 4.15
CA ARG A 376 -11.45 -11.02 5.60
C ARG A 376 -11.31 -9.68 6.34
N ASN A 377 -11.66 -8.55 5.72
CA ASN A 377 -11.57 -7.26 6.38
C ASN A 377 -12.79 -6.98 7.30
N GLY A 378 -12.53 -6.46 8.50
CA GLY A 378 -13.35 -6.58 9.70
C GLY A 378 -14.60 -5.69 9.80
N ARG A 379 -14.59 -4.46 9.25
CA ARG A 379 -15.77 -3.56 9.25
C ARG A 379 -16.41 -3.37 7.87
N GLY A 380 -15.93 -4.04 6.82
CA GLY A 380 -16.88 -4.36 5.76
C GLY A 380 -16.35 -4.64 4.36
N PHE A 381 -15.26 -4.02 3.91
CA PHE A 381 -15.05 -3.93 2.46
C PHE A 381 -13.74 -4.55 2.02
N GLY A 382 -13.75 -5.31 0.92
CA GLY A 382 -12.52 -5.64 0.22
C GLY A 382 -11.90 -4.36 -0.35
N ILE A 383 -12.64 -3.71 -1.25
CA ILE A 383 -12.27 -2.44 -1.86
C ILE A 383 -13.40 -1.43 -1.61
N ARG A 384 -13.13 -0.36 -0.87
CA ARG A 384 -14.01 0.81 -0.72
C ARG A 384 -13.52 1.90 -1.65
N ASN A 385 -14.37 2.34 -2.56
CA ASN A 385 -13.96 3.12 -3.72
C ASN A 385 -14.81 4.37 -3.94
N ASN A 386 -14.19 5.37 -4.58
CA ASN A 386 -14.81 6.61 -5.05
C ASN A 386 -14.79 6.68 -6.60
N SER A 387 -15.30 7.78 -7.16
CA SER A 387 -15.43 8.07 -8.58
C SER A 387 -14.13 7.93 -9.39
N GLY A 388 -14.26 7.64 -10.69
CA GLY A 388 -13.19 7.62 -11.70
C GLY A 388 -12.29 6.39 -11.72
N THR A 389 -12.45 5.48 -10.75
CA THR A 389 -11.50 4.39 -10.54
C THR A 389 -11.73 3.22 -11.49
N ILE A 390 -10.64 2.65 -12.02
CA ILE A 390 -10.63 1.38 -12.77
C ILE A 390 -10.23 0.25 -11.82
N ILE A 391 -11.09 -0.74 -11.65
CA ILE A 391 -10.85 -1.96 -10.87
C ILE A 391 -10.82 -3.14 -11.83
N SER A 392 -9.67 -3.78 -12.00
CA SER A 392 -9.48 -4.85 -12.99
C SER A 392 -8.76 -6.06 -12.41
N GLY A 393 -9.22 -7.27 -12.70
CA GLY A 393 -8.54 -8.50 -12.30
C GLY A 393 -8.48 -8.75 -10.79
N CYS A 394 -9.27 -8.01 -10.00
CA CYS A 394 -9.18 -8.03 -8.54
C CYS A 394 -9.95 -9.21 -7.94
N SER A 395 -9.46 -9.75 -6.83
CA SER A 395 -10.13 -10.78 -6.05
C SER A 395 -10.53 -10.26 -4.69
N THR A 396 -11.76 -10.52 -4.26
CA THR A 396 -12.21 -10.20 -2.90
C THR A 396 -12.86 -11.41 -2.28
N LYS A 397 -12.56 -11.69 -1.01
CA LYS A 397 -13.09 -12.87 -0.33
C LYS A 397 -13.39 -12.66 1.15
N ASP A 398 -14.50 -13.22 1.63
CA ASP A 398 -14.87 -13.27 3.07
C ASP A 398 -14.87 -11.89 3.76
N ASN A 399 -15.14 -10.81 3.02
CA ASN A 399 -15.24 -9.47 3.60
C ASN A 399 -16.64 -9.28 4.23
N LYS A 400 -16.69 -8.64 5.40
CA LYS A 400 -17.90 -8.66 6.25
C LYS A 400 -19.13 -8.02 5.63
N GLU A 401 -18.99 -6.96 4.83
CA GLU A 401 -20.12 -6.25 4.21
C GLU A 401 -20.15 -6.43 2.69
N ALA A 402 -19.07 -6.11 1.99
CA ALA A 402 -19.00 -6.22 0.53
C ALA A 402 -17.60 -6.57 0.01
N GLY A 403 -17.54 -7.23 -1.14
CA GLY A 403 -16.30 -7.35 -1.91
C GLY A 403 -15.83 -5.98 -2.39
N ILE A 404 -16.68 -5.28 -3.14
CA ILE A 404 -16.47 -3.89 -3.59
C ILE A 404 -17.60 -3.02 -3.04
N TYR A 405 -17.24 -1.85 -2.53
CA TYR A 405 -18.16 -0.84 -2.03
C TYR A 405 -17.95 0.47 -2.78
N LEU A 406 -19.03 1.02 -3.32
CA LEU A 406 -19.07 2.32 -3.98
C LEU A 406 -19.67 3.34 -3.02
N GLU A 407 -18.93 4.41 -2.74
CA GLU A 407 -19.40 5.58 -1.97
C GLU A 407 -20.59 6.27 -2.68
N GLU A 408 -21.28 7.17 -1.96
CA GLU A 408 -22.33 8.03 -2.52
C GLU A 408 -21.82 8.79 -3.76
N ASP A 409 -22.69 8.96 -4.76
CA ASP A 409 -22.43 9.76 -5.96
C ASP A 409 -21.17 9.35 -6.76
N CYS A 410 -20.78 8.06 -6.73
CA CYS A 410 -19.66 7.57 -7.53
C CYS A 410 -19.90 7.74 -9.04
N ILE A 411 -19.03 8.45 -9.75
CA ILE A 411 -19.11 8.66 -11.20
C ILE A 411 -17.97 7.94 -11.92
N GLY A 412 -18.26 7.26 -13.03
CA GLY A 412 -17.22 6.80 -13.97
C GLY A 412 -16.33 5.66 -13.47
N VAL A 413 -16.81 4.85 -12.53
CA VAL A 413 -16.09 3.66 -12.05
C VAL A 413 -16.19 2.54 -13.07
N GLN A 414 -15.06 1.89 -13.38
CA GLN A 414 -15.02 0.73 -14.29
C GLN A 414 -14.58 -0.51 -13.53
N ILE A 415 -15.39 -1.56 -13.51
CA ILE A 415 -15.06 -2.82 -12.81
C ILE A 415 -15.01 -3.96 -13.82
N SER A 416 -13.89 -4.68 -13.87
CA SER A 416 -13.68 -5.71 -14.86
C SER A 416 -12.85 -6.90 -14.40
N SER A 417 -13.15 -8.08 -14.97
CA SER A 417 -12.43 -9.34 -14.71
C SER A 417 -12.22 -9.66 -13.22
N CYS A 418 -13.12 -9.21 -12.35
CA CYS A 418 -12.99 -9.39 -10.90
C CYS A 418 -13.65 -10.70 -10.43
N LEU A 419 -13.06 -11.31 -9.40
CA LEU A 419 -13.59 -12.47 -8.68
C LEU A 419 -14.07 -12.03 -7.29
N LEU A 420 -15.38 -12.02 -7.07
CA LEU A 420 -15.98 -11.57 -5.82
C LEU A 420 -16.61 -12.76 -5.07
N GLU A 421 -15.97 -13.20 -3.99
CA GLU A 421 -16.35 -14.33 -3.15
C GLU A 421 -16.69 -13.87 -1.72
N SER A 422 -17.77 -13.10 -1.56
CA SER A 422 -18.16 -12.55 -0.26
C SER A 422 -19.25 -13.36 0.43
N GLU A 423 -19.13 -13.55 1.75
CA GLU A 423 -20.20 -14.12 2.57
C GLU A 423 -21.44 -13.20 2.62
N ALA A 424 -21.26 -11.88 2.44
CA ALA A 424 -22.35 -10.91 2.46
C ALA A 424 -22.76 -10.49 1.04
N VAL A 425 -22.11 -9.44 0.51
CA VAL A 425 -22.45 -8.82 -0.78
C VAL A 425 -21.23 -8.80 -1.71
N GLY A 426 -21.43 -9.04 -3.01
CA GLY A 426 -20.36 -8.86 -4.00
C GLY A 426 -20.01 -7.38 -4.20
N ILE A 427 -20.99 -6.58 -4.63
CA ILE A 427 -20.88 -5.13 -4.85
C ILE A 427 -22.00 -4.41 -4.10
N LYS A 428 -21.68 -3.36 -3.34
CA LYS A 428 -22.63 -2.54 -2.57
C LYS A 428 -22.45 -1.05 -2.90
N GLU A 429 -23.56 -0.33 -3.01
CA GLU A 429 -23.61 1.14 -3.15
C GLU A 429 -24.20 1.74 -1.86
N LEU A 430 -23.70 2.90 -1.41
CA LEU A 430 -24.15 3.56 -0.17
C LEU A 430 -25.60 4.05 -0.26
N GLU A 431 -25.93 4.83 -1.30
CA GLU A 431 -27.29 5.22 -1.64
C GLU A 431 -27.66 4.71 -3.03
N ILE A 432 -28.76 3.96 -3.13
CA ILE A 432 -29.14 3.28 -4.37
C ILE A 432 -29.44 4.29 -5.48
N GLY A 433 -28.67 4.24 -6.57
CA GLY A 433 -28.95 5.00 -7.80
C GLY A 433 -28.40 6.42 -7.82
N THR A 434 -27.49 6.75 -6.91
CA THR A 434 -26.77 8.04 -6.94
C THR A 434 -25.55 7.96 -7.86
N SER A 435 -24.94 6.78 -7.99
CA SER A 435 -23.79 6.54 -8.87
C SER A 435 -24.17 6.62 -10.36
N LYS A 436 -23.32 7.29 -11.15
CA LYS A 436 -23.53 7.53 -12.59
C LYS A 436 -22.39 6.95 -13.42
N ASN A 437 -22.67 6.44 -14.62
CA ASN A 437 -21.66 5.93 -15.55
C ASN A 437 -20.75 4.82 -14.97
N VAL A 438 -21.29 3.96 -14.11
CA VAL A 438 -20.55 2.79 -13.63
C VAL A 438 -20.60 1.70 -14.71
N ILE A 439 -19.44 1.26 -15.17
CA ILE A 439 -19.29 0.25 -16.24
C ILE A 439 -18.82 -1.06 -15.62
N PHE A 440 -19.54 -2.15 -15.92
CA PHE A 440 -19.17 -3.51 -15.50
C PHE A 440 -18.81 -4.34 -16.73
N ASN A 441 -17.67 -5.04 -16.73
CA ASN A 441 -17.24 -5.81 -17.90
C ASN A 441 -16.36 -7.03 -17.56
N PRO A 442 -16.71 -8.23 -18.04
CA PRO A 442 -17.26 -9.33 -17.24
C PRO A 442 -16.78 -9.40 -15.77
N ILE A 443 -17.68 -9.76 -14.85
CA ILE A 443 -17.38 -9.95 -13.42
C ILE A 443 -17.90 -11.32 -12.97
N PHE A 444 -17.09 -12.05 -12.22
CA PHE A 444 -17.49 -13.31 -11.59
C PHE A 444 -17.90 -13.04 -10.13
N ILE A 445 -19.17 -13.25 -9.83
CA ILE A 445 -19.73 -13.04 -8.49
C ILE A 445 -20.21 -14.37 -7.92
N ASN A 446 -19.59 -14.82 -6.84
CA ASN A 446 -19.97 -16.01 -6.08
C ASN A 446 -20.27 -15.61 -4.62
N CYS A 447 -21.42 -14.96 -4.39
CA CYS A 447 -21.81 -14.38 -3.09
C CYS A 447 -23.17 -14.90 -2.60
N ILE A 448 -23.43 -14.82 -1.28
CA ILE A 448 -24.69 -15.30 -0.68
C ILE A 448 -25.88 -14.41 -1.05
N THR A 449 -25.68 -13.09 -1.13
CA THR A 449 -26.70 -12.13 -1.58
C THR A 449 -26.14 -11.15 -2.60
N ASN A 450 -26.84 -10.99 -3.72
CA ASN A 450 -26.62 -9.89 -4.66
C ASN A 450 -27.69 -8.84 -4.35
N TYR A 451 -27.29 -7.68 -3.81
CA TYR A 451 -28.24 -6.59 -3.59
C TYR A 451 -28.42 -5.76 -4.87
N SER A 452 -29.60 -5.17 -4.98
CA SER A 452 -30.21 -4.57 -6.17
C SER A 452 -29.41 -3.40 -6.73
N LEU A 453 -28.79 -3.58 -7.91
CA LEU A 453 -28.39 -2.49 -8.83
C LEU A 453 -29.67 -1.83 -9.39
N SER A 454 -30.51 -1.22 -8.54
CA SER A 454 -31.89 -0.86 -8.95
C SER A 454 -32.01 0.42 -9.75
N ASN A 455 -31.02 1.32 -9.79
CA ASN A 455 -31.21 2.64 -10.44
C ASN A 455 -29.93 3.28 -11.01
N ALA A 456 -28.76 2.65 -10.91
CA ALA A 456 -27.59 3.17 -11.63
C ALA A 456 -27.90 3.10 -13.13
N GLY A 457 -27.91 4.25 -13.82
CA GLY A 457 -28.13 4.34 -15.26
C GLY A 457 -27.14 3.44 -16.00
N LEU A 458 -27.56 2.20 -16.25
CA LEU A 458 -26.71 1.11 -16.73
C LEU A 458 -26.61 1.23 -18.25
N LEU A 459 -25.84 2.21 -18.72
CA LEU A 459 -25.54 2.45 -20.14
C LEU A 459 -24.42 1.51 -20.66
N GLY A 460 -24.31 0.29 -20.13
CA GLY A 460 -23.19 -0.62 -20.39
C GLY A 460 -23.61 -2.02 -20.82
N ILE A 461 -22.98 -2.51 -21.89
CA ILE A 461 -23.07 -3.88 -22.41
C ILE A 461 -22.64 -4.86 -21.31
N THR A 462 -23.55 -5.75 -20.92
CA THR A 462 -23.30 -6.79 -19.92
C THR A 462 -22.98 -8.10 -20.64
N ASP A 463 -21.72 -8.31 -21.05
CA ASP A 463 -21.22 -9.58 -21.62
C ASP A 463 -20.66 -10.50 -20.50
N GLY A 464 -21.45 -10.76 -19.45
CA GLY A 464 -21.02 -11.53 -18.28
C GLY A 464 -21.96 -12.66 -17.90
N MET A 465 -21.39 -13.83 -17.58
CA MET A 465 -22.12 -14.92 -16.91
C MET A 465 -22.30 -14.60 -15.43
N PHE A 466 -23.53 -14.30 -15.00
CA PHE A 466 -23.89 -14.30 -13.59
C PHE A 466 -24.18 -15.74 -13.14
N ASN A 467 -23.34 -16.30 -12.28
CA ASN A 467 -23.56 -17.62 -11.71
C ASN A 467 -23.85 -17.50 -10.20
N SER A 468 -25.09 -17.21 -9.83
CA SER A 468 -25.50 -17.19 -8.42
C SER A 468 -26.06 -18.55 -7.99
N ASN A 469 -25.42 -19.19 -7.02
CA ASN A 469 -25.89 -20.45 -6.43
C ASN A 469 -27.09 -20.28 -5.46
N LYS A 470 -27.57 -19.05 -5.21
CA LYS A 470 -28.71 -18.74 -4.32
C LYS A 470 -29.59 -17.63 -4.92
N VAL A 471 -30.91 -17.80 -4.81
CA VAL A 471 -31.93 -16.91 -5.41
C VAL A 471 -31.98 -15.57 -4.66
N GLY A 472 -31.35 -14.53 -5.22
CA GLY A 472 -31.59 -13.13 -4.85
C GLY A 472 -32.66 -12.50 -5.73
N LYS A 473 -33.42 -11.53 -5.20
CA LYS A 473 -34.36 -10.71 -5.98
C LYS A 473 -33.57 -9.81 -6.95
N PHE A 474 -33.76 -10.01 -8.24
CA PHE A 474 -33.27 -9.10 -9.29
C PHE A 474 -34.41 -8.16 -9.72
N ASN A 475 -34.27 -6.86 -9.46
CA ASN A 475 -35.10 -5.83 -10.07
C ASN A 475 -34.24 -5.14 -11.16
N ARG A 476 -34.61 -5.28 -12.43
CA ARG A 476 -33.97 -4.55 -13.54
C ARG A 476 -35.03 -3.77 -14.30
N ILE A 477 -34.84 -2.46 -14.44
CA ILE A 477 -35.53 -1.61 -15.41
C ILE A 477 -34.55 -1.44 -16.59
N ILE A 478 -34.95 -1.86 -17.79
CA ILE A 478 -34.16 -1.71 -19.01
C ILE A 478 -34.60 -0.40 -19.66
N SER A 479 -33.67 0.52 -19.95
CA SER A 479 -33.96 1.69 -20.77
C SER A 479 -34.04 1.31 -22.24
N ASP A 480 -34.99 1.91 -22.95
CA ASP A 480 -35.28 1.67 -24.35
C ASP A 480 -34.01 1.83 -25.23
N SER A 481 -33.80 0.88 -26.15
CA SER A 481 -32.76 0.81 -27.20
C SER A 481 -31.42 0.11 -26.88
N ILE A 482 -31.41 -1.23 -26.79
CA ILE A 482 -30.20 -2.04 -27.05
C ILE A 482 -30.56 -3.38 -27.71
N ASN A 483 -30.05 -3.64 -28.93
CA ASN A 483 -30.07 -4.96 -29.58
C ASN A 483 -28.96 -5.85 -28.98
N ASN A 484 -29.31 -6.86 -28.16
CA ASN A 484 -28.33 -7.84 -27.66
C ASN A 484 -28.94 -9.25 -27.44
N GLN A 485 -28.08 -10.27 -27.53
CA GLN A 485 -28.38 -11.69 -27.24
C GLN A 485 -28.02 -12.00 -25.77
N PHE A 486 -28.87 -12.76 -25.06
CA PHE A 486 -28.61 -13.23 -23.69
C PHE A 486 -28.51 -14.76 -23.65
N GLN A 487 -27.54 -15.29 -22.90
CA GLN A 487 -27.44 -16.72 -22.56
C GLN A 487 -27.52 -16.91 -21.04
N PHE A 488 -28.44 -17.76 -20.60
CA PHE A 488 -28.52 -18.25 -19.22
C PHE A 488 -28.20 -19.75 -19.23
N ALA A 489 -27.27 -20.19 -18.38
CA ALA A 489 -26.95 -21.61 -18.20
C ALA A 489 -27.52 -22.12 -16.86
N GLU A 490 -28.29 -23.20 -16.90
CA GLU A 490 -28.90 -23.83 -15.72
C GLU A 490 -27.95 -24.86 -15.10
N ASN A 491 -27.69 -24.77 -13.78
CA ASN A 491 -27.13 -25.86 -12.98
C ASN A 491 -28.28 -26.59 -12.23
N GLY A 492 -29.04 -27.39 -12.97
CA GLY A 492 -29.86 -28.55 -12.57
C GLY A 492 -30.74 -28.59 -11.31
N ARG A 493 -30.91 -27.55 -10.47
CA ARG A 493 -31.63 -27.67 -9.17
C ARG A 493 -32.51 -26.51 -8.70
N THR A 494 -32.82 -25.50 -9.52
CA THR A 494 -33.59 -24.31 -9.06
C THR A 494 -34.97 -24.19 -9.72
N LYS A 495 -36.03 -24.05 -8.91
CA LYS A 495 -37.37 -23.64 -9.36
C LYS A 495 -37.45 -22.12 -9.48
N TRP A 496 -37.94 -21.62 -10.62
CA TRP A 496 -38.27 -20.20 -10.80
C TRP A 496 -39.62 -19.86 -10.15
N HIS A 497 -39.72 -18.68 -9.52
CA HIS A 497 -41.01 -18.11 -9.14
C HIS A 497 -41.65 -17.40 -10.34
N ALA A 498 -42.98 -17.55 -10.50
CA ALA A 498 -43.72 -17.13 -11.70
C ALA A 498 -43.67 -15.62 -12.02
N GLU A 499 -43.34 -14.77 -11.06
CA GLU A 499 -43.25 -13.31 -11.25
C GLU A 499 -41.98 -12.90 -12.01
N SER A 500 -40.87 -13.64 -11.84
CA SER A 500 -39.60 -13.36 -12.50
C SER A 500 -39.65 -13.65 -14.01
N VAL A 501 -40.49 -14.63 -14.37
CA VAL A 501 -40.66 -15.09 -15.75
C VAL A 501 -41.56 -14.11 -16.52
N GLY A 502 -42.61 -13.56 -15.90
CA GLY A 502 -43.54 -12.62 -16.54
C GLY A 502 -42.88 -11.33 -17.04
N GLY A 503 -41.88 -10.81 -16.33
CA GLY A 503 -41.14 -9.61 -16.75
C GLY A 503 -40.31 -9.82 -18.03
N ILE A 504 -39.76 -11.01 -18.23
CA ILE A 504 -38.93 -11.34 -19.40
C ILE A 504 -39.79 -11.49 -20.66
N PHE A 505 -41.00 -12.04 -20.54
CA PHE A 505 -41.92 -12.20 -21.68
C PHE A 505 -42.50 -10.87 -22.17
N ASN A 506 -42.78 -9.92 -21.26
CA ASN A 506 -43.21 -8.58 -21.64
C ASN A 506 -42.17 -7.84 -22.51
N LEU A 507 -40.88 -8.15 -22.37
CA LEU A 507 -39.79 -7.56 -23.15
C LEU A 507 -39.63 -8.15 -24.56
N VAL A 508 -40.01 -9.42 -24.73
CA VAL A 508 -40.07 -10.06 -26.06
C VAL A 508 -41.30 -9.55 -26.81
N GLU A 509 -42.45 -9.45 -26.14
CA GLU A 509 -43.69 -8.94 -26.74
C GLU A 509 -43.61 -7.45 -27.10
N SER A 510 -42.85 -6.64 -26.35
CA SER A 510 -42.61 -5.23 -26.66
C SER A 510 -41.61 -4.99 -27.80
N GLY A 511 -41.02 -6.05 -28.38
CA GLY A 511 -40.01 -5.94 -29.44
C GLY A 511 -38.65 -5.43 -28.96
N VAL A 512 -38.43 -5.38 -27.64
CA VAL A 512 -37.17 -4.91 -27.02
C VAL A 512 -36.10 -6.02 -27.04
N LEU A 513 -36.51 -7.28 -27.18
CA LEU A 513 -35.61 -8.44 -27.21
C LEU A 513 -35.84 -9.26 -28.49
N GLU A 514 -34.88 -9.26 -29.42
CA GLU A 514 -35.00 -9.97 -30.71
C GLU A 514 -34.91 -11.50 -30.58
N ARG A 515 -34.12 -12.01 -29.61
CA ARG A 515 -33.94 -13.45 -29.37
C ARG A 515 -33.68 -13.75 -27.89
N LEU A 516 -34.41 -14.74 -27.36
CA LEU A 516 -34.18 -15.33 -26.04
C LEU A 516 -33.79 -16.80 -26.22
N ILE A 517 -32.59 -17.19 -25.79
CA ILE A 517 -32.13 -18.59 -25.80
C ILE A 517 -32.15 -19.11 -24.37
N ILE A 518 -33.04 -20.05 -24.08
CA ILE A 518 -33.12 -20.75 -22.79
C ILE A 518 -32.58 -22.15 -22.99
N ALA A 519 -31.46 -22.48 -22.36
CA ALA A 519 -30.93 -23.83 -22.31
C ALA A 519 -31.35 -24.49 -20.98
N GLY A 520 -32.04 -25.62 -21.05
CA GLY A 520 -32.52 -26.35 -19.86
C GLY A 520 -33.04 -27.73 -20.23
N ASN A 521 -33.22 -28.60 -19.22
CA ASN A 521 -33.71 -29.96 -19.42
C ASN A 521 -35.19 -29.95 -19.88
N GLU A 522 -35.50 -30.64 -20.98
CA GLU A 522 -36.81 -30.66 -21.66
C GLU A 522 -37.98 -30.92 -20.70
N THR A 523 -37.78 -31.76 -19.68
CA THR A 523 -38.81 -32.16 -18.72
C THR A 523 -39.25 -31.02 -17.80
N ASN A 524 -38.37 -30.08 -17.47
CA ASN A 524 -38.67 -28.92 -16.61
C ASN A 524 -39.30 -27.76 -17.39
N LEU A 525 -39.01 -27.65 -18.69
CA LEU A 525 -39.60 -26.63 -19.56
C LEU A 525 -41.07 -27.00 -19.86
N GLN A 526 -41.35 -28.23 -20.30
CA GLN A 526 -42.72 -28.62 -20.68
C GLN A 526 -43.76 -28.55 -19.56
N SER A 527 -43.38 -28.76 -18.29
CA SER A 527 -44.32 -28.73 -17.16
C SER A 527 -44.78 -27.33 -16.76
N ASN A 528 -43.98 -26.29 -17.04
CA ASN A 528 -44.28 -24.91 -16.66
C ASN A 528 -45.03 -24.12 -17.74
N PHE A 529 -44.97 -24.54 -19.01
CA PHE A 529 -45.54 -23.80 -20.14
C PHE A 529 -46.94 -24.25 -20.59
N LYS A 530 -47.44 -25.43 -20.17
CA LYS A 530 -48.74 -25.97 -20.65
C LYS A 530 -50.01 -25.30 -20.07
N THR A 531 -49.91 -24.42 -19.08
CA THR A 531 -51.10 -23.99 -18.29
C THR A 531 -51.47 -22.51 -18.35
N ARG A 532 -51.04 -21.70 -19.33
CA ARG A 532 -51.51 -20.30 -19.40
C ARG A 532 -51.91 -19.86 -20.82
N LYS A 533 -53.18 -19.53 -20.99
CA LYS A 533 -53.66 -18.61 -22.04
C LYS A 533 -53.51 -17.19 -21.51
N PHE A 534 -52.68 -16.38 -22.15
CA PHE A 534 -52.70 -14.93 -21.97
C PHE A 534 -53.41 -14.33 -23.18
N GLY A 535 -54.43 -13.51 -22.92
CA GLY A 535 -55.11 -12.75 -23.96
C GLY A 535 -55.18 -11.30 -23.51
N CYS A 536 -54.70 -10.39 -24.36
CA CYS A 536 -55.12 -8.99 -24.38
C CYS A 536 -54.85 -8.38 -25.76
N ASN A 537 -55.94 -7.95 -26.40
CA ASN A 537 -56.10 -6.85 -27.36
C ASN A 537 -55.08 -6.66 -28.51
N GLY A 538 -55.32 -7.39 -29.60
CA GLY A 538 -55.64 -6.71 -30.86
C GLY A 538 -54.51 -6.26 -31.78
N LYS A 539 -53.27 -6.76 -31.64
CA LYS A 539 -52.27 -6.76 -32.73
C LYS A 539 -51.40 -8.02 -32.65
N GLU A 540 -51.45 -8.86 -33.67
CA GLU A 540 -50.53 -9.99 -33.83
C GLU A 540 -49.15 -9.43 -34.24
N SER A 541 -48.15 -9.54 -33.36
CA SER A 541 -46.73 -9.47 -33.74
C SER A 541 -46.20 -10.91 -33.88
N GLN A 542 -45.59 -11.21 -35.03
CA GLN A 542 -44.98 -12.51 -35.30
C GLN A 542 -43.62 -12.62 -34.62
N GLY A 543 -43.58 -13.02 -33.36
CA GLY A 543 -42.39 -13.55 -32.70
C GLY A 543 -42.38 -15.08 -32.80
N SER A 544 -41.31 -15.68 -33.31
CA SER A 544 -41.14 -17.15 -33.32
C SER A 544 -40.22 -17.57 -32.16
N VAL A 545 -40.67 -18.54 -31.38
CA VAL A 545 -39.85 -19.22 -30.36
C VAL A 545 -39.37 -20.53 -30.95
N THR A 546 -38.08 -20.61 -31.27
CA THR A 546 -37.46 -21.86 -31.74
C THR A 546 -36.86 -22.59 -30.55
N VAL A 547 -37.51 -23.68 -30.13
CA VAL A 547 -36.89 -24.66 -29.22
C VAL A 547 -36.02 -25.56 -30.09
N ASN A 548 -34.71 -25.57 -29.86
CA ASN A 548 -33.79 -26.45 -30.58
C ASN A 548 -33.52 -27.71 -29.72
N PRO A 549 -34.07 -28.88 -30.07
CA PRO A 549 -33.92 -30.11 -29.26
C PRO A 549 -32.56 -30.80 -29.43
N GLU A 550 -31.70 -30.33 -30.34
CA GLU A 550 -30.39 -30.94 -30.61
C GLU A 550 -29.24 -30.07 -30.07
N LEU A 551 -29.06 -30.07 -28.75
CA LEU A 551 -27.77 -29.79 -28.14
C LEU A 551 -27.42 -30.95 -27.19
N PRO A 552 -26.27 -31.62 -27.37
CA PRO A 552 -25.95 -32.82 -26.61
C PRO A 552 -25.75 -32.48 -25.13
N THR A 553 -26.53 -33.15 -24.28
CA THR A 553 -26.56 -32.98 -22.83
C THR A 553 -25.38 -33.62 -22.08
N ASN A 554 -24.26 -33.91 -22.75
CA ASN A 554 -23.03 -34.38 -22.10
C ASN A 554 -21.80 -33.96 -22.92
N ILE A 555 -21.11 -32.89 -22.51
CA ILE A 555 -19.74 -32.63 -22.94
C ILE A 555 -18.81 -33.33 -21.95
N THR A 556 -18.54 -34.61 -22.18
CA THR A 556 -17.46 -35.35 -21.49
C THR A 556 -16.16 -35.41 -22.30
N THR A 557 -16.09 -34.74 -23.44
CA THR A 557 -14.89 -34.70 -24.27
C THR A 557 -14.66 -33.29 -24.80
N VAL A 558 -13.62 -32.63 -24.30
CA VAL A 558 -13.04 -31.42 -24.90
C VAL A 558 -12.52 -31.82 -26.28
N ASP A 559 -12.97 -31.14 -27.34
CA ASP A 559 -12.45 -31.42 -28.67
C ASP A 559 -10.94 -31.12 -28.72
N ALA A 560 -10.20 -31.90 -29.51
CA ALA A 560 -8.75 -31.83 -29.56
C ALA A 560 -8.22 -30.45 -30.00
N ASP A 561 -8.95 -29.70 -30.81
CA ASP A 561 -8.56 -28.36 -31.23
C ASP A 561 -8.72 -27.34 -30.10
N THR A 562 -9.77 -27.46 -29.28
CA THR A 562 -9.92 -26.63 -28.09
C THR A 562 -8.80 -26.91 -27.09
N LEU A 563 -8.47 -28.18 -26.84
CA LEU A 563 -7.35 -28.57 -25.98
C LEU A 563 -6.00 -28.06 -26.53
N ASN A 564 -5.78 -28.16 -27.84
CA ASN A 564 -4.57 -27.70 -28.49
C ASN A 564 -4.42 -26.17 -28.44
N ARG A 565 -5.52 -25.42 -28.60
CA ARG A 565 -5.51 -23.95 -28.48
C ARG A 565 -5.25 -23.50 -27.05
N THR A 566 -5.86 -24.16 -26.06
CA THR A 566 -5.59 -23.88 -24.64
C THR A 566 -4.15 -24.20 -24.27
N ASN A 567 -3.59 -25.32 -24.76
CA ASN A 567 -2.18 -25.66 -24.53
C ASN A 567 -1.22 -24.69 -25.24
N ALA A 568 -1.56 -24.23 -26.45
CA ALA A 568 -0.77 -23.21 -27.14
C ALA A 568 -0.76 -21.89 -26.38
N LEU A 569 -1.91 -21.45 -25.86
CA LEU A 569 -2.03 -20.23 -25.05
C LEU A 569 -1.28 -20.37 -23.72
N LEU A 570 -1.39 -21.52 -23.04
CA LEU A 570 -0.64 -21.79 -21.81
C LEU A 570 0.87 -21.79 -22.04
N ASN A 571 1.35 -22.38 -23.15
CA ASN A 571 2.76 -22.37 -23.49
C ASN A 571 3.26 -20.97 -23.85
N GLN A 572 2.42 -20.14 -24.49
CA GLN A 572 2.74 -18.75 -24.78
C GLN A 572 2.85 -17.91 -23.49
N ILE A 573 1.89 -18.06 -22.57
CA ILE A 573 1.94 -17.43 -21.24
C ILE A 573 3.18 -17.88 -20.47
N ARG A 574 3.50 -19.18 -20.49
CA ARG A 574 4.69 -19.74 -19.82
C ARG A 574 5.99 -19.18 -20.39
N SER A 575 6.08 -19.07 -21.73
CA SER A 575 7.22 -18.44 -22.42
C SER A 575 7.37 -16.97 -22.05
N THR A 576 6.27 -16.22 -21.97
CA THR A 576 6.29 -14.81 -21.55
C THR A 576 6.75 -14.68 -20.10
N LEU A 577 6.26 -15.52 -19.20
CA LEU A 577 6.64 -15.48 -17.77
C LEU A 577 8.10 -15.86 -17.53
N ILE A 578 8.65 -16.83 -18.28
CA ILE A 578 10.07 -17.21 -18.24
C ILE A 578 10.94 -16.07 -18.81
N ASN A 579 10.55 -15.48 -19.94
CA ASN A 579 11.30 -14.37 -20.55
C ASN A 579 11.26 -13.07 -19.73
N CYS A 580 10.25 -12.92 -18.87
CA CYS A 580 10.15 -11.81 -17.91
C CYS A 580 10.86 -12.08 -16.58
N GLY A 581 11.48 -13.25 -16.39
CA GLY A 581 12.20 -13.59 -15.15
C GLY A 581 11.32 -13.79 -13.91
N ILE A 582 10.01 -13.98 -14.11
CA ILE A 582 9.01 -14.08 -13.03
C ILE A 582 8.91 -15.52 -12.48
N CYS A 583 9.30 -16.52 -13.27
CA CYS A 583 9.41 -17.92 -12.85
C CYS A 583 10.69 -18.55 -13.39
N SER A 584 11.33 -19.43 -12.59
CA SER A 584 12.38 -20.36 -13.04
C SER A 584 11.79 -21.58 -13.73
#